data_AF-A0A5M9NNT7-F1
#
_entry.id   AF-A0A5M9NNT7-F1
#
_cell.length_a   1.000
_cell.length_b   1.000
_cell.length_c   1.000
_cell.angle_alpha   90.00
_cell.angle_beta   90.00
_cell.angle_gamma   90.00
#
_symmetry.space_group_name_H-M   'P 1'
#
loop_
_entity.id
_entity.type
_entity.pdbx_description
1 polymer ?
#
loop_
_entity_poly.entity_id
_entity_poly.type
_entity_poly.pdbx_seq_one_letter_code
_entity_poly.pdbx_strand_id
1 'polypeptide(L)'
;MQNIVFKYQLRSPELTSSNSDCICLVDKKIWRDLPNSTRQKTLSVVNSIADGTPFTVLGGKNIKSNPSLIRFRIGRSFRLILSKGNKRLTFKLCRRQGYEQQFKHF
;
A
#
# COMPACT_ATOMS: atom_id res chain seq x y z
N MET A 1 -16.39 -1.84 -9.29
CA MET A 1 -15.89 -1.21 -8.04
C MET A 1 -15.29 0.13 -8.40
N GLN A 2 -15.67 1.23 -7.73
CA GLN A 2 -15.06 2.55 -7.96
C GLN A 2 -13.87 2.72 -7.00
N ASN A 3 -12.67 2.94 -7.54
CA ASN A 3 -11.47 3.18 -6.74
C ASN A 3 -11.17 4.68 -6.66
N ILE A 4 -10.74 5.12 -5.48
CA ILE A 4 -10.08 6.40 -5.26
C ILE A 4 -8.59 6.18 -5.52
N VAL A 5 -7.98 7.10 -6.27
CA VAL A 5 -6.56 7.07 -6.62
C VAL A 5 -5.87 8.24 -5.96
N PHE A 6 -4.96 7.96 -5.03
CA PHE A 6 -4.04 8.95 -4.49
C PHE A 6 -2.69 8.81 -5.20
N LYS A 7 -2.19 9.91 -5.76
CA LYS A 7 -0.87 9.96 -6.40
C LYS A 7 0.12 10.67 -5.48
N TYR A 8 1.29 10.09 -5.33
CA TYR A 8 2.41 10.61 -4.55
C TYR A 8 3.66 10.56 -5.42
N GLN A 9 4.46 11.61 -5.37
CA GLN A 9 5.75 11.64 -6.02
C GLN A 9 6.77 10.90 -5.17
N LEU A 10 7.53 9.98 -5.77
CA LEU A 10 8.65 9.34 -5.11
C LEU A 10 9.80 10.35 -4.95
N ARG A 11 10.31 10.51 -3.73
CA ARG A 11 11.42 11.43 -3.42
C ARG A 11 12.77 10.73 -3.25
N SER A 12 12.82 9.41 -3.52
CA SER A 12 14.04 8.64 -3.34
C SER A 12 15.12 8.98 -4.38
N PRO A 13 16.38 9.26 -3.97
CA PRO A 13 17.46 9.62 -4.87
C PRO A 13 17.91 8.49 -5.83
N GLU A 14 17.59 7.23 -5.55
CA GLU A 14 17.99 6.06 -6.37
C GLU A 14 17.09 5.78 -7.60
N LEU A 15 15.96 6.50 -7.74
CA LEU A 15 14.97 6.30 -8.83
C LEU A 15 14.87 7.50 -9.80
N THR A 16 15.86 8.40 -9.76
CA THR A 16 15.87 9.74 -10.37
C THR A 16 15.91 9.79 -11.90
N SER A 17 15.90 8.67 -12.61
CA SER A 17 15.89 8.63 -14.09
C SER A 17 14.48 8.54 -14.71
N SER A 18 13.44 8.21 -13.94
CA SER A 18 12.10 8.00 -14.49
C SER A 18 11.06 8.55 -13.53
N ASN A 19 10.10 9.33 -14.02
CA ASN A 19 8.89 9.77 -13.30
C ASN A 19 8.23 8.58 -12.58
N SER A 20 8.67 8.31 -11.36
CA SER A 20 8.26 7.14 -10.61
C SER A 20 7.12 7.58 -9.73
N ASP A 21 5.91 7.14 -10.07
CA ASP A 21 4.72 7.46 -9.31
C ASP A 21 4.48 6.41 -8.22
N CYS A 22 4.13 6.89 -7.03
CA CYS A 22 3.55 6.08 -5.97
C CYS A 22 2.03 6.27 -6.01
N ILE A 23 1.29 5.19 -6.23
CA ILE A 23 -0.16 5.24 -6.40
C ILE A 23 -0.85 4.38 -5.36
N CYS A 24 -1.75 4.98 -4.58
CA CYS A 24 -2.60 4.26 -3.64
C CYS A 24 -4.02 4.13 -4.19
N LEU A 25 -4.43 2.89 -4.41
CA LEU A 25 -5.76 2.49 -4.84
C LEU A 25 -6.57 2.04 -3.63
N VAL A 26 -7.69 2.71 -3.41
CA VAL A 26 -8.60 2.36 -2.33
C VAL A 26 -10.02 2.26 -2.87
N ASP A 27 -10.74 1.19 -2.51
CA ASP A 27 -12.17 1.10 -2.84
C ASP A 27 -12.93 2.25 -2.15
N LYS A 28 -13.77 2.97 -2.91
CA LYS A 28 -14.48 4.16 -2.44
C LYS A 28 -15.40 3.89 -1.25
N LYS A 29 -16.01 2.70 -1.16
CA LYS A 29 -16.85 2.31 -0.01
C LYS A 29 -15.95 2.07 1.21
N ILE A 30 -14.87 1.30 1.03
CA ILE A 30 -13.89 1.07 2.10
C ILE A 30 -13.34 2.40 2.65
N TRP A 31 -12.94 3.33 1.78
CA TRP A 31 -12.41 4.64 2.20
C TRP A 31 -13.42 5.46 3.01
N ARG A 32 -14.70 5.45 2.62
CA ARG A 32 -15.76 6.18 3.31
C ARG A 32 -16.03 5.64 4.71
N ASP A 33 -15.98 4.33 4.88
CA ASP A 33 -16.30 3.67 6.15
C ASP A 33 -15.08 3.49 7.06
N LEU A 34 -13.90 3.93 6.61
CA LEU A 34 -12.65 3.83 7.35
C LEU A 34 -12.60 4.84 8.50
N PRO A 35 -12.29 4.40 9.74
CA PRO A 35 -12.03 5.31 10.85
C PRO A 35 -10.89 6.28 10.52
N ASN A 36 -10.98 7.52 11.02
CA ASN A 36 -9.98 8.56 10.74
C ASN A 36 -8.55 8.14 11.09
N SER A 37 -8.35 7.48 12.23
CA SER A 37 -7.05 6.92 12.63
C SER A 37 -6.49 5.92 11.61
N THR A 38 -7.35 5.15 10.97
CA THR A 38 -6.97 4.13 9.97
C THR A 38 -6.67 4.80 8.62
N ARG A 39 -7.40 5.86 8.26
CA ARG A 39 -7.07 6.72 7.10
C ARG A 39 -5.71 7.37 7.27
N GLN A 40 -5.48 8.05 8.39
CA GLN A 40 -4.21 8.71 8.70
C GLN A 40 -3.05 7.71 8.67
N LYS A 41 -3.20 6.53 9.28
CA LYS A 41 -2.17 5.49 9.22
C LYS A 41 -1.89 5.01 7.79
N THR A 42 -2.94 4.87 6.96
CA THR A 42 -2.75 4.50 5.54
C THR A 42 -1.93 5.54 4.79
N LEU A 43 -2.32 6.81 4.90
CA LEU A 43 -1.62 7.92 4.24
C LEU A 43 -0.19 8.05 4.76
N SER A 44 0.02 7.91 6.07
CA SER A 44 1.35 7.94 6.70
C SER A 44 2.27 6.85 6.14
N VAL A 45 1.79 5.60 6.04
CA VAL A 45 2.60 4.52 5.45
C VAL A 45 2.94 4.81 3.99
N VAL A 46 1.97 5.29 3.20
CA VAL A 46 2.20 5.59 1.78
C VAL A 46 3.21 6.73 1.60
N ASN A 47 3.08 7.81 2.38
CA ASN A 47 4.03 8.93 2.38
C ASN A 47 5.42 8.46 2.77
N SER A 48 5.58 7.74 3.89
CA SER A 48 6.89 7.27 4.33
C SER A 48 7.57 6.38 3.30
N ILE A 49 6.83 5.49 2.62
CA ILE A 49 7.40 4.71 1.50
C ILE A 49 7.77 5.62 0.32
N ALA A 50 6.92 6.60 -0.01
CA ALA A 50 7.22 7.56 -1.09
C ALA A 50 8.47 8.40 -0.80
N ASP A 51 8.73 8.69 0.47
CA ASP A 51 9.93 9.36 0.97
C ASP A 51 11.15 8.43 1.08
N GLY A 52 11.02 7.15 0.70
CA GLY A 52 12.12 6.18 0.68
C GLY A 52 12.32 5.39 1.98
N THR A 53 11.41 5.51 2.96
CA THR A 53 11.49 4.72 4.19
C THR A 53 11.39 3.23 3.87
N PRO A 54 12.32 2.37 4.35
CA PRO A 54 12.21 0.93 4.14
C PRO A 54 10.93 0.36 4.74
N PHE A 55 10.26 -0.53 4.00
CA PHE A 55 8.98 -1.11 4.42
C PHE A 55 9.07 -1.90 5.74
N THR A 56 10.24 -2.46 6.06
CA THR A 56 10.50 -3.22 7.29
C THR A 56 10.35 -2.34 8.53
N VAL A 57 10.79 -1.09 8.47
CA VAL A 57 10.69 -0.09 9.55
C VAL A 57 9.23 0.29 9.81
N LEU A 58 8.40 0.30 8.76
CA LEU A 58 6.96 0.58 8.85
C LEU A 58 6.13 -0.65 9.25
N GLY A 59 6.78 -1.75 9.65
CA GLY A 59 6.13 -3.02 10.02
C GLY A 59 5.55 -3.79 8.84
N GLY A 60 5.98 -3.47 7.62
CA GLY A 60 5.67 -4.22 6.41
C GLY A 60 6.35 -5.59 6.41
N LYS A 61 5.63 -6.59 5.91
CA LYS A 61 6.16 -7.96 5.76
C LYS A 61 5.85 -8.50 4.37
N ASN A 62 6.80 -9.19 3.76
CA ASN A 62 6.55 -9.87 2.50
C ASN A 62 5.45 -10.92 2.67
N ILE A 63 4.64 -11.09 1.64
CA ILE A 63 3.65 -12.17 1.59
C ILE A 63 4.39 -13.46 1.24
N LYS A 64 4.23 -14.53 2.04
CA LYS A 64 4.97 -15.80 1.87
C LYS A 64 4.79 -16.41 0.47
N SER A 65 3.55 -16.40 -0.03
CA SER A 65 3.16 -16.92 -1.34
C SER A 65 3.64 -16.05 -2.50
N ASN A 66 3.93 -14.78 -2.26
CA ASN A 66 4.42 -13.86 -3.29
C ASN A 66 5.35 -12.80 -2.68
N PRO A 67 6.67 -13.05 -2.68
CA PRO A 67 7.66 -12.16 -2.09
C PRO A 67 7.76 -10.78 -2.75
N SER A 68 7.21 -10.61 -3.96
CA SER A 68 7.14 -9.29 -4.64
C SER A 68 6.11 -8.35 -4.02
N LEU A 69 5.22 -8.90 -3.16
CA LEU A 69 4.19 -8.16 -2.47
C LEU A 69 4.54 -7.97 -0.99
N ILE A 70 4.29 -6.76 -0.50
CA ILE A 70 4.51 -6.39 0.91
C ILE A 70 3.17 -6.04 1.54
N ARG A 71 2.93 -6.55 2.75
CA ARG A 71 1.71 -6.32 3.51
C ARG A 71 2.00 -5.50 4.76
N PHE A 72 1.24 -4.43 4.93
CA PHE A 72 1.17 -3.63 6.16
C PHE A 72 -0.14 -3.87 6.91
N ARG A 73 -0.08 -3.82 8.25
CA ARG A 73 -1.26 -3.89 9.12
C ARG A 73 -1.81 -2.49 9.40
N ILE A 74 -2.98 -2.19 8.84
CA ILE A 74 -3.70 -0.95 9.11
C ILE A 74 -4.88 -1.28 10.03
N GLY A 75 -4.66 -1.12 11.34
CA GLY A 75 -5.61 -1.59 12.36
C GLY A 75 -5.82 -3.12 12.35
N ARG A 76 -6.91 -3.56 13.00
CA ARG A 76 -7.24 -4.99 13.13
C ARG A 76 -7.77 -5.58 11.81
N SER A 77 -8.65 -4.85 11.13
CA SER A 77 -9.48 -5.36 10.04
C SER A 77 -8.95 -5.07 8.63
N PHE A 78 -7.96 -4.18 8.46
CA PHE A 78 -7.49 -3.76 7.13
C PHE A 78 -6.03 -4.11 6.89
N ARG A 79 -5.71 -4.38 5.63
CA ARG A 79 -4.36 -4.64 5.13
C ARG A 79 -4.10 -3.72 3.95
N LEU A 80 -2.93 -3.11 3.96
CA LEU A 80 -2.43 -2.34 2.84
C LEU A 80 -1.38 -3.21 2.15
N ILE A 81 -1.58 -3.47 0.86
CA ILE A 81 -0.70 -4.31 0.06
C ILE A 81 0.05 -3.41 -0.90
N LEU A 82 1.37 -3.45 -0.83
CA LEU A 82 2.28 -2.80 -1.75
C LEU A 82 2.76 -3.81 -2.78
N SER A 83 2.57 -3.46 -4.05
CA SER A 83 3.19 -4.13 -5.20
C SER A 83 4.27 -3.21 -5.78
N LYS A 84 5.48 -3.77 -5.93
CA LYS A 84 6.61 -3.11 -6.58
C LYS A 84 6.59 -3.48 -8.06
N GLY A 85 6.09 -2.59 -8.91
CA GLY A 85 6.28 -2.69 -10.36
C GLY A 85 7.59 -2.04 -10.79
N ASN A 86 8.00 -2.26 -12.04
CA ASN A 86 9.30 -1.80 -12.57
C ASN A 86 9.59 -0.30 -12.37
N LYS A 87 8.56 0.55 -12.40
CA LYS A 87 8.68 2.02 -12.26
C LYS A 87 7.60 2.66 -11.40
N ARG A 88 6.77 1.84 -10.74
CA ARG A 88 5.57 2.30 -10.06
C ARG A 88 5.31 1.47 -8.83
N LEU A 89 5.13 2.15 -7.70
CA LEU A 89 4.65 1.54 -6.48
C LEU A 89 3.14 1.63 -6.46
N THR A 90 2.47 0.49 -6.31
CA THR A 90 1.00 0.46 -6.21
C THR A 90 0.59 -0.08 -4.86
N PHE A 91 -0.17 0.71 -4.11
CA PHE A 91 -0.79 0.31 -2.87
C PHE A 91 -2.25 -0.05 -3.10
N LYS A 92 -2.71 -1.11 -2.43
CA LYS A 92 -4.11 -1.53 -2.41
C LYS A 92 -4.56 -1.72 -0.98
N LEU A 93 -5.55 -0.95 -0.55
CA LEU A 93 -6.16 -1.12 0.78
C LEU A 93 -7.36 -2.05 0.70
N CYS A 94 -7.35 -3.13 1.46
CA CYS A 94 -8.43 -4.11 1.49
C CYS A 94 -8.74 -4.57 2.92
N ARG A 95 -9.93 -5.18 3.08
CA ARG A 95 -10.28 -5.90 4.31
C ARG A 95 -9.43 -7.17 4.43
N ARG A 96 -9.24 -7.64 5.66
CA ARG A 96 -8.49 -8.87 5.96
C ARG A 96 -9.00 -10.08 5.17
N GLN A 97 -10.32 -10.27 5.09
CA GLN A 97 -10.92 -11.38 4.33
C GLN A 97 -10.58 -11.28 2.84
N GLY A 98 -10.68 -10.09 2.26
CA GLY A 98 -10.29 -9.85 0.87
C GLY A 98 -8.79 -10.08 0.64
N TYR A 99 -7.94 -9.80 1.63
CA TYR A 99 -6.52 -10.18 1.59
C TYR A 99 -6.33 -11.70 1.55
N GLU A 100 -7.04 -12.43 2.41
CA GLU A 100 -6.92 -13.89 2.50
C GLU A 100 -7.37 -14.55 1.18
N GLN A 101 -8.47 -14.10 0.59
CA GLN A 101 -8.95 -14.58 -0.71
C GLN A 101 -7.99 -14.27 -1.87
N GLN A 102 -7.45 -13.05 -1.93
CA GLN A 102 -6.71 -12.58 -3.11
C GLN A 102 -5.21 -12.92 -3.09
N PHE A 103 -4.62 -13.14 -1.91
CA PHE A 103 -3.16 -13.21 -1.79
C PHE A 103 -2.65 -14.39 -0.97
N LYS A 104 -3.51 -15.15 -0.28
CA LYS A 104 -3.08 -16.30 0.53
C LYS A 104 -3.12 -17.63 -0.25
N HIS A 105 -3.77 -17.68 -1.41
CA HIS A 105 -3.99 -18.90 -2.21
C HIS A 105 -2.97 -19.16 -3.33
N PHE A 106 -1.77 -18.59 -3.26
CA PHE A 106 -0.69 -18.94 -4.18
C PHE A 106 0.35 -19.80 -3.47
#